data_AF-A0A9D9N4V5-F1
#
_entry.id   AF-A0A9D9N4V5-F1
#
_cell.length_a   1.000
_cell.length_b   1.000
_cell.length_c   1.000
_cell.angle_alpha   90.00
_cell.angle_beta   90.00
_cell.angle_gamma   90.00
#
_symmetry.space_group_name_H-M   'P 1'
#
loop_
_entity.id
_entity.type
_entity.pdbx_description
1 polymer ?
#
loop_
_entity_poly.entity_id
_entity_poly.type
_entity_poly.pdbx_seq_one_letter_code
_entity_poly.pdbx_strand_id
1 'polypeptide(L)' 'MKTILKYLGAIIVLLGVVALAIYYYVAPSNAWLAVGGCAMVIGLLAHIIINHYIQD' A
#
# COMPACT_ATOMS: atom_id res chain seq x y z
N MET A 1 2.54 13.26 15.10
CA MET A 1 2.62 11.82 14.77
C MET A 1 1.30 11.23 14.26
N LYS A 2 0.13 11.62 14.80
CA LYS A 2 -1.19 11.16 14.30
C LYS A 2 -1.44 11.42 12.79
N THR A 3 -0.92 12.52 12.27
CA THR A 3 -1.04 12.89 10.85
C THR A 3 -0.35 11.92 9.90
N ILE A 4 0.86 11.45 10.24
CA ILE A 4 1.58 10.47 9.42
C ILE A 4 0.85 9.12 9.46
N LEU A 5 0.35 8.74 10.65
CA LEU A 5 -0.43 7.51 10.82
C LEU A 5 -1.68 7.52 9.94
N LYS A 6 -2.39 8.66 9.86
CA LYS A 6 -3.56 8.83 8.98
C LYS A 6 -3.26 8.53 7.50
N TYR A 7 -2.06 8.86 7.03
CA TYR A 7 -1.65 8.63 5.64
C TYR A 7 -0.91 7.31 5.42
N LEU A 8 -0.66 6.52 6.47
CA LEU A 8 0.13 5.30 6.39
C LEU A 8 -0.45 4.29 5.39
N GLY A 9 -1.77 4.08 5.41
CA GLY A 9 -2.43 3.20 4.46
C GLY A 9 -2.25 3.65 3.00
N ALA A 10 -2.41 4.95 2.73
CA ALA A 10 -2.18 5.51 1.40
C ALA A 10 -0.72 5.39 0.95
N ILE A 11 0.25 5.58 1.86
CA ILE A 11 1.68 5.40 1.58
C ILE A 11 1.98 3.94 1.19
N ILE A 12 1.40 2.97 1.92
CA ILE A 12 1.57 1.54 1.62
C ILE A 12 0.99 1.20 0.24
N VAL A 13 -0.18 1.76 -0.10
CA VAL A 13 -0.76 1.58 -1.45
C VAL A 13 0.18 2.14 -2.53
N LEU A 14 0.76 3.33 -2.32
CA LEU A 14 1.70 3.92 -3.27
C LEU A 14 2.95 3.05 -3.46
N LEU A 15 3.48 2.43 -2.40
CA LEU A 15 4.57 1.47 -2.52
C LEU A 15 4.17 0.23 -3.33
N GLY A 16 2.93 -0.24 -3.17
CA GLY A 16 2.36 -1.31 -4.00
C GLY A 16 2.30 -0.93 -5.48
N VAL A 17 1.92 0.31 -5.79
CA VAL A 17 1.93 0.84 -7.18
C VAL A 17 3.34 0.81 -7.75
N VAL A 18 4.36 1.23 -6.99
CA VAL A 18 5.76 1.20 -7.45
C VAL A 18 6.22 -0.23 -7.70
N ALA A 19 5.89 -1.18 -6.84
CA ALA A 19 6.21 -2.60 -7.04
C ALA A 19 5.56 -3.17 -8.31
N LEU A 20 4.30 -2.80 -8.59
CA LEU A 20 3.61 -3.17 -9.83
C LEU A 20 4.21 -2.47 -11.05
N ALA A 21 4.64 -1.22 -10.93
CA ALA A 21 5.34 -0.52 -12.00
C ALA A 21 6.66 -1.22 -12.34
N ILE A 22 7.42 -1.66 -11.34
CA ILE A 22 8.65 -2.45 -11.54
C ILE A 22 8.31 -3.77 -12.25
N TYR A 23 7.25 -4.46 -11.84
CA TYR A 23 6.80 -5.70 -12.49
C TYR A 23 6.49 -5.49 -13.98
N TYR A 24 5.73 -4.46 -14.33
CA TYR A 24 5.27 -4.25 -15.72
C TYR A 24 6.32 -3.61 -16.63
N TYR A 25 7.16 -2.71 -16.10
CA TYR A 25 8.00 -1.84 -16.93
C TYR A 25 9.51 -2.08 -16.79
N VAL A 26 9.97 -2.86 -15.82
CA VAL A 26 11.41 -3.05 -15.56
C VAL A 26 11.80 -4.52 -15.51
N ALA A 27 11.21 -5.29 -14.59
CA ALA A 27 11.60 -6.65 -14.30
C ALA A 27 10.38 -7.51 -13.94
N PRO A 28 9.76 -8.18 -14.93
CA PRO A 28 8.61 -9.04 -14.67
C PRO A 28 9.04 -10.25 -13.84
N SER A 29 8.71 -10.21 -12.55
CA SER A 29 8.88 -11.32 -11.60
C SER A 29 7.60 -11.49 -10.80
N ASN A 30 7.16 -12.74 -10.64
CA ASN A 30 5.97 -13.06 -9.84
C ASN A 30 6.09 -12.58 -8.39
N ALA A 31 7.31 -12.40 -7.88
CA ALA A 31 7.54 -11.79 -6.57
C ALA A 31 7.09 -10.32 -6.53
N TRP A 32 7.39 -9.51 -7.55
CA TRP A 32 6.96 -8.11 -7.62
C TRP A 32 5.44 -7.98 -7.77
N LEU A 33 4.82 -8.86 -8.55
CA LEU A 33 3.36 -8.91 -8.67
C LEU A 33 2.69 -9.29 -7.34
N ALA A 34 3.22 -10.30 -6.64
CA ALA A 34 2.71 -10.72 -5.34
C ALA A 34 2.88 -9.62 -4.27
N VAL A 35 4.08 -9.01 -4.19
CA VAL A 35 4.36 -7.92 -3.24
C VAL A 35 3.47 -6.71 -3.53
N GLY A 36 3.34 -6.31 -4.79
CA GLY A 36 2.49 -5.20 -5.19
C GLY A 36 1.01 -5.44 -4.89
N GLY A 37 0.49 -6.62 -5.24
CA GLY A 37 -0.89 -7.01 -4.93
C GLY A 37 -1.17 -7.06 -3.42
N CYS A 38 -0.30 -7.71 -2.64
CA CYS A 38 -0.44 -7.77 -1.19
C CYS A 38 -0.36 -6.37 -0.55
N ALA A 39 0.59 -5.52 -0.99
CA ALA A 39 0.72 -4.16 -0.49
C ALA A 39 -0.52 -3.32 -0.76
N MET A 40 -1.17 -3.47 -1.93
CA MET A 40 -2.43 -2.78 -2.21
C MET A 40 -3.55 -3.19 -1.27
N VAL A 41 -3.74 -4.50 -1.04
CA VAL A 41 -4.79 -5.01 -0.14
C VAL A 41 -4.52 -4.56 1.30
N ILE A 42 -3.28 -4.73 1.79
CA ILE A 42 -2.89 -4.34 3.14
C ILE A 42 -3.01 -2.83 3.33
N GLY A 43 -2.56 -2.03 2.36
CA GLY A 43 -2.63 -0.57 2.43
C GLY A 43 -4.08 -0.05 2.48
N LEU A 44 -4.98 -0.65 1.70
CA LEU A 44 -6.42 -0.35 1.75
C LEU A 44 -7.03 -0.67 3.11
N LEU A 45 -6.79 -1.89 3.62
CA LEU A 45 -7.29 -2.31 4.93
C LEU A 45 -6.73 -1.42 6.05
N ALA A 46 -5.43 -1.13 6.02
CA ALA A 46 -4.80 -0.23 6.97
C ALA A 46 -5.41 1.18 6.91
N HIS A 47 -5.70 1.70 5.72
CA HIS A 47 -6.32 3.01 5.57
C HIS A 47 -7.72 3.05 6.21
N ILE A 48 -8.55 2.03 5.96
CA ILE A 48 -9.89 1.91 6.54
C ILE A 48 -9.82 1.82 8.07
N ILE A 49 -9.00 0.90 8.59
CA ILE A 49 -8.86 0.66 10.02
C ILE A 49 -8.35 1.92 10.74
N ILE A 50 -7.27 2.51 10.23
CA ILE A 50 -6.67 3.69 10.84
C ILE A 50 -7.65 4.86 10.81
N ASN A 51 -8.37 5.06 9.70
CA ASN A 51 -9.31 6.16 9.60
C ASN A 51 -10.51 5.97 10.54
N HIS A 52 -10.96 4.73 10.76
CA HIS A 52 -11.97 4.40 11.77
C HIS A 52 -11.48 4.75 13.19
N TYR A 53 -10.28 4.31 13.59
CA TYR A 53 -9.77 4.56 14.95
C TYR A 53 -9.26 5.98 15.24
N ILE A 54 -8.97 6.79 14.21
CA ILE A 54 -8.44 8.16 14.38
C ILE A 54 -9.55 9.22 14.27
N GLN A 55 -10.63 8.95 13.54
CA GLN A 55 -11.74 9.90 13.40
C GLN A 55 -12.81 9.76 14.50
N ASP A 56 -12.89 8.61 15.19
CA ASP A 56 -13.63 8.43 16.44
C ASP A 56 -12.78 8.82 17.68
#